data_AF-A0A514WWM6-F1
#
_entry.id   AF-A0A514WWM6-F1
#
_cell.length_a   1.000
_cell.length_b   1.000
_cell.length_c   1.000
_cell.angle_alpha   90.00
_cell.angle_beta   90.00
_cell.angle_gamma   90.00
#
_symmetry.space_group_name_H-M   'P 1'
#
loop_
_entity.id
_entity.type
_entity.pdbx_description
1 polymer ?
#
loop_
_entity_poly.entity_id
_entity_poly.type
_entity_poly.pdbx_seq_one_letter_code
_entity_poly.pdbx_strand_id
1 'polypeptide(L)'
;MIATQALEASSREFRLFENLKALLTPREVCDLLNISIKTIYDWKYRGVLRGVPEELFVKVNRKLFIRTDILRKWILSQNGLFSP
;
A
#
# COMPACT_ATOMS: atom_id res chain seq x y z
N MET A 1 16.53 -31.06 -27.05
CA MET A 1 16.01 -30.71 -25.71
C MET A 1 16.54 -29.33 -25.29
N ILE A 2 15.99 -28.24 -25.83
CA ILE A 2 16.41 -26.86 -25.51
C ILE A 2 15.14 -26.00 -25.48
N ALA A 3 14.39 -26.00 -24.38
CA ALA A 3 13.25 -25.09 -24.21
C ALA A 3 12.85 -24.90 -22.74
N THR A 4 13.80 -24.96 -21.79
CA THR A 4 13.46 -24.82 -20.36
C THR A 4 14.23 -23.70 -19.66
N GLN A 5 15.29 -23.15 -20.27
CA GLN A 5 16.12 -22.11 -19.62
C GLN A 5 15.70 -20.67 -19.93
N ALA A 6 14.78 -20.44 -20.89
CA ALA A 6 14.35 -19.08 -21.25
C ALA A 6 13.16 -18.55 -20.42
N LEU A 7 12.46 -19.41 -19.66
CA LEU A 7 11.27 -19.00 -18.91
C LEU A 7 11.57 -18.44 -17.50
N GLU A 8 12.73 -18.78 -16.92
CA GLU A 8 13.11 -18.31 -15.57
C GLU A 8 13.77 -16.93 -15.55
N ALA A 9 14.15 -16.38 -16.71
CA ALA A 9 14.79 -15.07 -16.81
C ALA A 9 13.79 -13.91 -16.65
N SER A 10 12.49 -14.14 -16.83
CA SER A 10 11.48 -13.06 -16.83
C SER A 10 11.07 -12.57 -15.43
N SER A 11 11.56 -13.18 -14.35
CA SER A 11 11.05 -12.91 -12.99
C SER A 11 12.09 -12.33 -12.02
N ARG A 12 13.33 -12.07 -12.46
CA ARG A 12 14.41 -11.59 -11.57
C ARG A 12 14.72 -10.09 -11.62
N GLU A 13 14.09 -9.31 -12.51
CA GLU A 13 14.47 -7.90 -12.73
C GLU A 13 13.73 -6.86 -11.88
N PHE A 14 12.91 -7.22 -10.89
CA PHE A 14 12.21 -6.22 -10.05
C PHE A 14 12.57 -6.26 -8.56
N ARG A 15 13.80 -6.65 -8.20
CA ARG A 15 14.22 -6.76 -6.78
C ARG A 15 15.04 -5.60 -6.22
N LEU A 16 15.24 -4.51 -6.97
CA LEU A 16 15.93 -3.31 -6.46
C LEU A 16 15.13 -2.57 -5.37
N PHE A 17 13.89 -3.00 -5.11
CA PHE A 17 12.96 -2.37 -4.18
C PHE A 17 12.31 -3.33 -3.19
N GLU A 18 12.90 -4.50 -2.89
CA GLU A 18 12.31 -5.43 -1.91
C GLU A 18 12.20 -4.84 -0.47
N ASN A 19 12.90 -3.73 -0.20
CA ASN A 19 12.76 -2.91 1.03
C ASN A 19 11.74 -1.76 0.94
N LEU A 20 11.12 -1.51 -0.23
CA LEU A 20 9.96 -0.61 -0.36
C LEU A 20 8.64 -1.27 0.06
N LYS A 21 8.67 -2.39 0.79
CA LYS A 21 7.48 -2.98 1.46
C LYS A 21 6.74 -2.00 2.40
N ALA A 22 7.31 -0.83 2.67
CA ALA A 22 6.65 0.25 3.38
C ALA A 22 5.58 0.99 2.54
N LEU A 23 5.57 0.89 1.21
CA LEU A 23 4.65 1.64 0.35
C LEU A 23 3.79 0.71 -0.50
N LEU A 24 2.48 0.88 -0.42
CA LEU A 24 1.50 0.17 -1.25
C LEU A 24 0.79 1.16 -2.16
N THR A 25 0.47 0.75 -3.37
CA THR A 25 -0.44 1.49 -4.25
C THR A 25 -1.87 1.40 -3.71
N PRO A 26 -2.74 2.38 -4.05
CA PRO A 26 -4.16 2.32 -3.72
C PRO A 26 -4.83 1.01 -4.12
N ARG A 27 -4.46 0.43 -5.27
CA ARG A 27 -5.02 -0.84 -5.75
C ARG A 27 -4.61 -2.01 -4.86
N GLU A 28 -3.32 -2.11 -4.53
CA GLU A 28 -2.84 -3.16 -3.61
C GLU A 28 -3.53 -3.08 -2.24
N VAL A 29 -3.78 -1.88 -1.72
CA VAL A 29 -4.53 -1.72 -0.46
C VAL A 29 -6.00 -2.14 -0.60
N CYS A 30 -6.64 -1.87 -1.75
CA CYS A 30 -8.00 -2.34 -2.02
C CYS A 30 -8.06 -3.87 -2.00
N ASP A 31 -7.11 -4.52 -2.65
CA ASP A 31 -7.04 -5.98 -2.73
C ASP A 31 -6.77 -6.60 -1.34
N LEU A 32 -5.91 -5.96 -0.53
CA LEU A 32 -5.57 -6.43 0.82
C LEU A 32 -6.69 -6.24 1.85
N LEU A 33 -7.37 -5.11 1.83
CA LEU A 33 -8.42 -4.78 2.81
C LEU A 33 -9.83 -5.13 2.31
N ASN A 34 -9.96 -5.61 1.07
CA ASN A 34 -11.23 -5.86 0.39
C ASN A 34 -12.17 -4.64 0.42
N ILE A 35 -11.63 -3.46 0.12
CA ILE A 35 -12.37 -2.19 0.07
C ILE A 35 -12.33 -1.57 -1.31
N SER A 36 -13.27 -0.67 -1.58
CA SER A 36 -13.32 0.01 -2.87
C SER A 36 -12.21 1.06 -3.01
N ILE A 37 -11.76 1.29 -4.25
CA ILE A 37 -10.81 2.38 -4.56
C ILE A 37 -11.38 3.76 -4.18
N LYS A 38 -12.71 3.92 -4.26
CA LYS A 38 -13.40 5.14 -3.83
C LYS A 38 -13.16 5.40 -2.34
N THR A 39 -13.17 4.36 -1.51
CA THR A 39 -12.88 4.45 -0.08
C THR A 39 -11.47 5.01 0.17
N ILE A 40 -10.48 4.58 -0.60
CA ILE A 40 -9.10 5.11 -0.50
C ILE A 40 -9.05 6.60 -0.85
N TYR A 41 -9.73 7.01 -1.92
CA TYR A 41 -9.77 8.43 -2.30
C TYR A 41 -10.58 9.27 -1.30
N ASP A 42 -11.64 8.73 -0.72
CA ASP A 42 -12.36 9.36 0.38
C ASP A 42 -11.44 9.57 1.59
N TRP A 43 -10.56 8.61 1.92
CA TRP A 43 -9.54 8.80 2.95
C TRP A 43 -8.56 9.92 2.59
N LYS A 44 -8.14 10.05 1.32
CA LYS A 44 -7.19 11.09 0.92
C LYS A 44 -7.80 12.49 0.93
N TYR A 45 -9.02 12.64 0.42
CA TYR A 45 -9.63 13.96 0.17
C TYR A 45 -10.60 14.40 1.27
N ARG A 46 -11.20 13.45 2.01
CA ARG A 46 -12.14 13.72 3.10
C ARG A 46 -11.60 13.23 4.46
N GLY A 47 -10.33 12.86 4.52
CA GLY A 47 -9.70 12.20 5.68
C GLY A 47 -9.62 13.01 6.96
N VAL A 48 -9.60 14.35 6.86
CA VAL A 48 -9.57 15.26 8.03
C VAL A 48 -10.75 15.00 8.97
N LEU A 49 -11.93 14.70 8.41
CA LEU A 49 -13.15 14.42 9.17
C LEU A 49 -13.18 13.01 9.78
N ARG A 50 -12.26 12.12 9.39
CA ARG A 50 -12.19 10.72 9.81
C ARG A 50 -10.92 10.38 10.60
N GLY A 51 -10.15 11.40 11.02
CA GLY A 51 -8.89 11.20 11.74
C GLY A 51 -7.86 10.41 10.95
N VAL A 52 -7.87 10.52 9.61
CA VAL A 52 -6.88 9.85 8.75
C VAL A 52 -5.53 10.56 8.93
N PRO A 53 -4.43 9.84 9.22
CA PRO A 53 -3.12 10.46 9.38
C PRO A 53 -2.67 11.15 8.08
N GLU A 54 -2.15 12.38 8.18
CA GLU A 54 -1.69 13.14 7.01
C GLU A 54 -0.54 12.43 6.28
N GLU A 55 0.34 11.76 7.03
CA GLU A 55 1.48 11.00 6.52
C GLU A 55 1.08 9.68 5.84
N LEU A 56 -0.19 9.27 5.91
CA LEU A 56 -0.63 8.00 5.33
C LEU A 56 -0.37 7.94 3.82
N PHE A 57 -0.44 9.08 3.14
CA PHE A 57 -0.37 9.17 1.70
C PHE A 57 0.88 9.90 1.23
N VAL A 58 1.71 9.21 0.44
CA VAL A 58 2.95 9.74 -0.12
C VAL A 58 2.84 9.81 -1.64
N LYS A 59 3.31 10.90 -2.24
CA LYS A 59 3.34 11.06 -3.69
C LYS A 59 4.78 10.91 -4.20
N VAL A 60 5.04 9.88 -5.00
CA VAL A 60 6.36 9.63 -5.61
C VAL A 60 6.18 9.52 -7.12
N ASN A 61 6.95 10.27 -7.91
CA ASN A 61 6.87 10.26 -9.38
C ASN A 61 5.44 10.40 -9.92
N ARG A 62 4.68 11.35 -9.36
CA ARG A 62 3.25 11.62 -9.67
C ARG A 62 2.27 10.48 -9.32
N LYS A 63 2.75 9.35 -8.82
CA LYS A 63 1.93 8.24 -8.34
C LYS A 63 1.66 8.39 -6.84
N LEU A 64 0.46 8.00 -6.44
CA LEU A 64 0.04 7.98 -5.04
C LEU A 64 0.39 6.63 -4.43
N PHE A 65 0.98 6.65 -3.24
CA PHE A 65 1.31 5.50 -2.43
C PHE A 65 0.77 5.68 -1.01
N ILE A 66 0.63 4.58 -0.31
CA ILE A 66 0.11 4.48 1.04
C ILE A 66 1.19 3.86 1.91
N ARG A 67 1.52 4.54 3.00
CA ARG A 67 2.49 4.06 3.99
C ARG A 67 1.88 2.94 4.83
N THR A 68 2.43 1.75 4.70
CA THR A 68 1.94 0.50 5.32
C THR A 68 2.08 0.53 6.83
N ASP A 69 3.16 1.13 7.35
CA ASP A 69 3.40 1.31 8.78
C ASP A 69 2.34 2.20 9.43
N ILE A 70 2.01 3.33 8.79
CA ILE A 70 0.98 4.27 9.24
C ILE A 70 -0.41 3.67 9.07
N LEU A 71 -0.69 3.03 7.92
CA LEU A 71 -1.95 2.35 7.65
C LEU A 71 -2.27 1.31 8.73
N ARG A 72 -1.28 0.47 9.07
CA ARG A 72 -1.43 -0.56 10.11
C ARG A 72 -1.75 0.08 11.47
N LYS A 73 -0.95 1.07 11.90
CA LYS A 73 -1.17 1.75 13.19
C LYS A 73 -2.55 2.40 13.26
N TRP A 74 -2.97 3.05 12.18
CA TRP A 74 -4.26 3.70 12.10
C TRP A 74 -5.43 2.71 12.15
N ILE A 75 -5.39 1.63 11.35
CA ILE A 75 -6.45 0.61 11.41
C ILE A 75 -6.55 -0.03 12.80
N LEU A 76 -5.40 -0.33 13.43
CA LEU A 76 -5.39 -0.89 14.77
C LEU A 76 -5.97 0.08 15.82
N SER A 77 -5.74 1.39 15.68
CA SER A 77 -6.32 2.38 16.59
C SER A 77 -7.84 2.50 16.43
N GLN A 78 -8.38 2.32 15.21
CA GLN A 78 -9.82 2.33 14.97
C GLN A 78 -10.53 1.10 15.59
N ASN A 79 -9.87 -0.05 15.62
CA ASN A 79 -10.45 -1.29 16.12
C ASN A 79 -10.32 -1.47 17.65
N GLY A 80 -9.74 -0.50 18.37
CA GLY A 80 -9.47 -0.61 19.81
C GLY A 80 -8.45 -1.69 20.18
N LEU A 81 -7.75 -2.26 19.20
CA LEU A 81 -6.75 -3.33 19.38
C LEU A 81 -5.35 -2.78 19.72
N PHE A 82 -5.23 -1.47 19.90
CA PHE A 82 -4.01 -0.78 20.29
C PHE A 82 -4.25 -0.01 21.60
N SER A 83 -3.77 -0.56 22.70
CA SER A 83 -3.56 0.18 23.96
C SER A 83 -2.06 0.54 24.01
N PRO A 84 -1.69 1.81 24.25
CA PRO A 84 -0.29 2.24 24.28
C PRO A 84 0.54 1.54 25.37
#